data_AF-A0A7V4D685-F1
#
_entry.id   AF-A0A7V4D685-F1
#
_cell.length_a   1.000
_cell.length_b   1.000
_cell.length_c   1.000
_cell.angle_alpha   90.00
_cell.angle_beta   90.00
_cell.angle_gamma   90.00
#
_symmetry.space_group_name_H-M   'P 1'
#
loop_
_entity.id
_entity.type
_entity.pdbx_description
1 polymer ?
#
loop_
_entity_poly.entity_id
_entity_poly.type
_entity_poly.pdbx_seq_one_letter_code
_entity_poly.pdbx_strand_id
1 'polypeptide(L)' 'MDMTDVKHICSSALGVIVAFKRKIKNEGDIKLVITDENLLKLFQTTMLDKVFEIFESQRECLSAFD' A
#
# COMPACT_ATOMS: atom_id res chain seq x y z
N MET A 1 -0.73 1.33 6.25
CA MET A 1 0.71 1.68 6.22
C MET A 1 0.82 3.01 5.53
N ASP A 2 1.42 3.98 6.21
CA ASP A 2 1.66 5.31 5.64
C ASP A 2 2.98 5.33 4.86
N MET A 3 2.94 5.77 3.60
CA MET A 3 4.09 5.91 2.71
C MET A 3 4.32 7.35 2.27
N THR A 4 3.70 8.35 2.91
CA THR A 4 3.81 9.77 2.52
C THR A 4 5.26 10.28 2.48
N ASP A 5 6.15 9.77 3.35
CA ASP A 5 7.58 10.14 3.36
C ASP A 5 8.47 9.22 2.52
N VAL A 6 7.90 8.23 1.83
CA VAL A 6 8.64 7.27 1.00
C VAL A 6 8.77 7.81 -0.42
N LYS A 7 9.99 8.15 -0.83
CA LYS A 7 10.29 8.61 -2.19
C LYS A 7 10.61 7.49 -3.17
N HIS A 8 11.22 6.41 -2.67
CA HIS A 8 11.66 5.28 -3.49
C HIS A 8 11.45 3.97 -2.73
N ILE A 9 11.08 2.94 -3.47
CA ILE A 9 10.91 1.58 -2.95
C ILE A 9 11.50 0.59 -3.97
N CYS A 10 12.17 -0.46 -3.48
CA CYS A 10 12.77 -1.49 -4.33
C CYS A 10 11.88 -2.75 -4.40
N SER A 11 12.18 -3.64 -5.34
CA SER A 11 11.43 -4.89 -5.56
C SER A 11 11.42 -5.81 -4.34
N SER A 12 12.51 -5.85 -3.56
CA SER A 12 12.59 -6.65 -2.33
C SER A 12 11.59 -6.17 -1.27
N ALA A 13 11.47 -4.85 -1.07
CA ALA A 13 10.51 -4.28 -0.14
C ALA A 13 9.07 -4.56 -0.58
N LEU A 14 8.76 -4.39 -1.87
CA LEU A 14 7.45 -4.73 -2.43
C LEU A 14 7.12 -6.22 -2.20
N GLY A 15 8.07 -7.12 -2.44
CA GLY A 15 7.91 -8.56 -2.20
C GLY A 15 7.57 -8.90 -0.75
N VAL A 16 8.23 -8.24 0.20
CA VAL A 16 7.94 -8.40 1.64
C VAL A 16 6.53 -7.91 1.99
N ILE A 17 6.13 -6.73 1.49
CA ILE A 17 4.80 -6.15 1.77
C ILE A 17 3.68 -7.06 1.21
N VAL A 18 3.86 -7.58 -0.01
CA VAL A 18 2.92 -8.55 -0.61
C VAL A 18 2.87 -9.85 0.20
N ALA A 19 4.02 -10.38 0.61
CA ALA A 19 4.06 -11.57 1.45
C ALA A 19 3.34 -11.36 2.78
N PHE A 20 3.49 -10.19 3.38
CA PHE A 20 2.83 -9.84 4.63
C PHE A 20 1.31 -9.71 4.47
N LYS A 21 0.81 -9.03 3.43
CA LYS A 21 -0.62 -8.96 3.09
C LYS A 21 -1.26 -10.32 2.89
N ARG A 22 -0.57 -11.26 2.24
CA ARG A 22 -1.07 -12.64 2.12
C ARG A 22 -1.10 -13.36 3.47
N LYS A 23 -0.08 -13.15 4.32
CA LYS A 23 0.03 -13.81 5.61
C LYS A 23 -1.15 -13.46 6.53
N ILE A 24 -1.55 -12.19 6.55
CA ILE A 24 -2.60 -11.71 7.46
C ILE A 24 -4.02 -11.75 6.86
N LYS A 25 -4.20 -12.29 5.64
CA LYS A 25 -5.46 -12.17 4.88
C LYS A 25 -6.72 -12.59 5.65
N ASN A 26 -6.59 -13.53 6.59
CA ASN A 26 -7.72 -14.01 7.41
C ASN A 26 -7.81 -13.35 8.80
N GLU A 27 -6.82 -12.54 9.16
CA GLU A 27 -6.68 -11.90 10.48
C GLU A 27 -6.88 -10.38 10.39
N GLY A 28 -6.82 -9.79 9.19
CA GLY A 28 -7.03 -8.37 8.97
C GLY A 28 -6.58 -7.92 7.58
N ASP A 29 -6.38 -6.61 7.47
CA ASP A 29 -6.05 -5.94 6.21
C ASP A 29 -4.85 -4.99 6.35
N ILE A 30 -4.14 -4.76 5.25
CA ILE A 30 -3.19 -3.65 5.09
C ILE A 30 -3.69 -2.78 3.95
N LYS A 31 -4.05 -1.55 4.31
CA LYS A 31 -4.32 -0.45 3.38
C LYS A 31 -3.12 0.49 3.30
N LEU A 32 -2.92 1.18 2.20
CA LEU A 32 -1.77 2.06 1.97
C LEU A 32 -2.21 3.53 1.88
N VAL A 33 -1.38 4.43 2.39
CA VAL A 33 -1.50 5.87 2.11
C VAL A 33 -0.32 6.25 1.23
N ILE A 34 -0.59 6.72 0.02
CA ILE A 34 0.44 7.14 -0.94
C ILE A 34 0.02 8.49 -1.51
N THR A 35 0.86 9.50 -1.28
CA THR A 35 0.64 10.87 -1.76
C THR A 35 1.59 11.26 -2.89
N ASP A 36 2.70 10.51 -3.07
CA ASP A 36 3.64 10.73 -4.16
C ASP A 36 3.15 10.06 -5.45
N GLU A 37 2.98 10.83 -6.52
CA GLU A 37 2.46 10.34 -7.80
C GLU A 37 3.38 9.30 -8.47
N ASN A 38 4.70 9.40 -8.29
CA ASN A 38 5.64 8.46 -8.90
C ASN A 38 5.56 7.11 -8.19
N LEU A 39 5.45 7.14 -6.85
CA LEU A 39 5.20 5.94 -6.06
C LEU A 39 3.85 5.32 -6.42
N LEU A 40 2.79 6.12 -6.58
CA LEU A 40 1.48 5.61 -7.00
C LEU A 40 1.54 4.96 -8.38
N LYS A 41 2.19 5.61 -9.36
CA LYS A 41 2.40 5.04 -10.71
C LYS A 41 3.18 3.74 -10.68
N LEU A 42 4.18 3.61 -9.79
CA LEU A 42 4.91 2.36 -9.60
C LEU A 42 3.96 1.23 -9.13
N PHE A 43 3.10 1.51 -8.15
CA PHE A 43 2.11 0.54 -7.67
C PHE A 43 1.11 0.15 -8.77
N GLN A 44 0.63 1.09 -9.57
CA GLN A 44 -0.26 0.83 -10.71
C GLN A 44 0.43 -0.01 -11.80
N THR A 45 1.67 0.35 -12.16
CA THR A 45 2.45 -0.37 -13.20
C THR A 45 2.74 -1.81 -12.77
N THR A 46 2.92 -2.03 -11.46
CA THR A 46 3.15 -3.36 -10.88
C THR A 46 1.87 -4.07 -10.46
N MET A 47 0.70 -3.49 -10.74
CA MET A 47 -0.63 -4.02 -10.43
C MET A 47 -0.89 -4.24 -8.93
N LEU A 48 -0.10 -3.58 -8.08
CA LEU A 48 -0.23 -3.63 -6.63
C LEU A 48 -1.39 -2.76 -6.13
N ASP A 49 -1.85 -1.79 -6.92
CA ASP A 49 -3.11 -1.07 -6.72
C ASP A 49 -4.35 -1.98 -6.75
N LYS A 50 -4.24 -3.19 -7.31
CA LYS A 50 -5.29 -4.22 -7.25
C LYS A 50 -5.17 -5.15 -6.05
N VAL A 51 -4.03 -5.11 -5.37
CA VAL A 51 -3.71 -5.96 -4.21
C VAL A 51 -3.97 -5.21 -2.90
N PHE A 52 -3.72 -3.91 -2.92
CA PHE A 52 -3.89 -3.01 -1.78
C PHE A 52 -4.93 -1.95 -2.11
N GLU A 53 -5.80 -1.64 -1.15
CA GLU A 53 -6.53 -0.38 -1.19
C GLU A 53 -5.54 0.77 -0.89
N ILE A 54 -5.51 1.78 -1.75
CA ILE A 54 -4.60 2.92 -1.68
C ILE A 54 -5.41 4.20 -1.52
N PHE A 55 -5.01 5.04 -0.58
CA PHE A 55 -5.67 6.29 -0.22
C PHE A 55 -4.70 7.47 -0.31
N GLU A 56 -5.24 8.67 -0.54
CA GLU A 56 -4.46 9.92 -0.62
C GLU A 56 -4.30 10.60 0.75
N SER A 57 -4.97 10.09 1.80
CA SER A 57 -4.82 10.62 3.15
C SER A 57 -4.98 9.54 4.22
N GLN A 58 -4.29 9.72 5.35
CA GLN A 58 -4.47 8.87 6.53
C GLN A 58 -5.93 8.86 7.02
N ARG A 59 -6.61 10.01 6.98
CA ARG A 59 -7.99 10.15 7.45
C ARG A 59 -8.95 9.24 6.66
N GLU A 60 -8.84 9.24 5.34
CA GLU A 60 -9.68 8.39 4.48
C GLU A 60 -9.33 6.91 4.66
N CYS A 61 -8.03 6.60 4.72
CA CYS A 61 -7.55 5.25 4.96
C CYS A 61 -8.09 4.66 6.26
N LEU A 62 -8.02 5.41 7.36
CA LEU A 62 -8.50 4.98 8.68
C LEU A 62 -10.02 4.82 8.71
N SER A 63 -10.75 5.68 8.00
CA SER A 63 -12.21 5.58 7.90
C SER A 63 -12.67 4.35 7.09
N ALA A 64 -11.77 3.69 6.37
CA ALA A 64 -12.06 2.54 5.54
C ALA A 64 -11.81 1.20 6.24
N PHE A 65 -11.29 1.17 7.48
CA PHE A 65 -11.21 -0.07 8.26
C PHE A 65 -12.53 -0.30 9.00
N ASP A 66 -13.04 -1.52 8.91
CA ASP A 66 -14.21 -1.99 9.67
C ASP A 66 -13.86 -2.33 11.13
#